data_AF-A0A525C881-F1
#
_entry.id   AF-A0A525C881-F1
#
_cell.length_a   1.000
_cell.length_b   1.000
_cell.length_c   1.000
_cell.angle_alpha   90.00
_cell.angle_beta   90.00
_cell.angle_gamma   90.00
#
_symmetry.space_group_name_H-M   'P 1'
#
loop_
_entity.id
_entity.type
_entity.pdbx_description
1 polymer ?
#
loop_
_entity_poly.entity_id
_entity_poly.type
_entity_poly.pdbx_seq_one_letter_code
_entity_poly.pdbx_strand_id
1 'polypeptide(L)'
;MFLLSAISYLREGVMKFFTKAILCASLIFSGVGFAGDYVAYSVDEKGNKRPMPENVDNLNAEDTINIVWGNYKGNKVRVAVLKVENESKKSSYSVIGHNGIINVENIEKGVAVDGIEAILTDSMLHTGRFRMVERQEVDETIKEQDFGASGRVSKPSAAKIGKILGAEYLIKAVITEYDPNFKGSTLDIGGIIGLLAGGSKKASKVSSAGFKRKTNNGLVAMNFRIIDATTSEVLYSKQVKSICSASGYSIGGGLAGNRGALGGLYSSYAKTPIGQALIGAINKGIFEIVKQVGTARVQGEVIKVAGNKVYVNLGSGTVKKGDSMTLVALGEDLIDPKTGLSLGAEEEEIGRIRVTKVRDKFSIAKAIDADLSEAGNGDRVLLDGKVDSLKFGKPWKSSSSSDMDGGQEAPDVMGDDSDMI
;
A
#
# COMPACT_ATOMS: atom_id res chain seq x y z
N MET A 1 12.17 -55.77 44.52
CA MET A 1 11.38 -54.68 45.12
C MET A 1 11.87 -53.27 44.72
N PHE A 2 13.16 -53.06 44.43
CA PHE A 2 13.69 -51.75 44.01
C PHE A 2 13.37 -51.32 42.56
N LEU A 3 13.19 -52.26 41.62
CA LEU A 3 12.88 -51.91 40.21
C LEU A 3 11.45 -51.41 39.99
N LEU A 4 10.47 -51.87 40.77
CA LEU A 4 9.07 -51.45 40.64
C LEU A 4 8.83 -50.04 41.20
N SER A 5 9.61 -49.62 42.20
CA SER A 5 9.53 -48.25 42.77
C SER A 5 10.11 -47.20 41.83
N ALA A 6 11.17 -47.53 41.09
CA ALA A 6 11.77 -46.62 40.11
C ALA A 6 10.86 -46.34 38.91
N ILE A 7 10.05 -47.32 38.49
CA ILE A 7 9.13 -47.16 37.34
C ILE A 7 7.90 -46.32 37.73
N SER A 8 7.40 -46.40 38.97
CA SER A 8 6.29 -45.51 39.39
C SER A 8 6.75 -44.06 39.52
N TYR A 9 7.97 -43.83 40.00
CA TYR A 9 8.56 -42.48 40.13
C TYR A 9 8.79 -41.80 38.76
N LEU A 10 9.26 -42.56 37.76
CA LEU A 10 9.40 -42.07 36.38
C LEU A 10 8.05 -41.77 35.74
N ARG A 11 7.01 -42.55 36.03
CA ARG A 11 5.66 -42.35 35.47
C ARG A 11 4.94 -41.14 36.07
N GLU A 12 5.12 -40.85 37.35
CA GLU A 12 4.59 -39.63 37.98
C GLU A 12 5.35 -38.36 37.58
N GLY A 13 6.68 -38.45 37.41
CA GLY A 13 7.51 -37.33 36.95
C GLY A 13 7.19 -36.90 35.52
N VAL A 14 6.98 -37.86 34.62
CA VAL A 14 6.66 -37.59 33.21
C VAL A 14 5.22 -37.09 33.04
N MET A 15 4.25 -37.59 33.82
CA MET A 15 2.88 -37.02 33.80
C MET A 15 2.82 -35.60 34.35
N LYS A 16 3.54 -35.28 35.45
CA LYS A 16 3.57 -33.89 35.97
C LYS A 16 4.25 -32.92 35.00
N PHE A 17 5.22 -33.38 34.20
CA PHE A 17 5.83 -32.58 33.13
C PHE A 17 4.87 -32.34 31.96
N PHE A 18 4.09 -33.34 31.55
CA PHE A 18 3.10 -33.17 30.49
C PHE A 18 1.89 -32.30 30.92
N THR A 19 1.42 -32.41 32.17
CA THR A 19 0.30 -31.57 32.64
C THR A 19 0.72 -30.10 32.81
N LYS A 20 1.98 -29.81 33.19
CA LYS A 20 2.51 -28.43 33.21
C LYS A 20 2.82 -27.88 31.80
N ALA A 21 3.22 -28.73 30.86
CA ALA A 21 3.40 -28.32 29.46
C ALA A 21 2.05 -28.00 28.76
N ILE A 22 0.97 -28.70 29.14
CA ILE A 22 -0.37 -28.43 28.61
C ILE A 22 -1.02 -27.21 29.29
N LEU A 23 -0.74 -26.93 30.57
CA LEU A 23 -1.23 -25.72 31.24
C LEU A 23 -0.49 -24.42 30.86
N CYS A 24 0.75 -24.50 30.37
CA CYS A 24 1.48 -23.33 29.84
C CYS A 24 1.17 -23.03 28.37
N ALA A 25 0.43 -23.90 27.67
CA ALA A 25 -0.04 -23.65 26.30
C ALA A 25 -1.48 -23.11 26.24
N SER A 26 -2.17 -22.98 27.36
CA SER A 26 -3.60 -22.59 27.43
C SER A 26 -3.85 -21.19 28.00
N LEU A 27 -2.83 -20.36 28.17
CA LEU A 27 -2.95 -18.97 28.65
C LEU A 27 -2.14 -18.03 27.75
N ILE A 28 -2.68 -17.77 26.56
CA ILE A 28 -2.87 -16.48 25.86
C ILE A 28 -3.55 -16.88 24.53
N PHE A 29 -4.76 -17.42 24.63
CA PHE A 29 -5.76 -17.18 23.59
C PHE A 29 -6.80 -16.28 24.24
N SER A 30 -6.34 -15.11 24.71
CA SER A 30 -7.23 -13.98 24.81
C SER A 30 -7.83 -13.85 23.42
N GLY A 31 -9.15 -14.02 23.34
CA GLY A 31 -9.90 -13.75 22.13
C GLY A 31 -9.57 -12.34 21.69
N VAL A 32 -8.60 -12.21 20.78
CA VAL A 32 -8.50 -11.06 19.91
C VAL A 32 -9.72 -11.20 19.02
N GLY A 33 -10.84 -10.63 19.49
CA GLY A 33 -11.84 -10.16 18.55
C GLY A 33 -11.07 -9.42 17.48
N PHE A 34 -11.11 -9.90 16.25
CA PHE A 34 -10.38 -9.31 15.13
C PHE A 34 -10.96 -7.91 14.90
N ALA A 35 -10.48 -6.93 15.66
CA ALA A 35 -10.56 -5.54 15.28
C ALA A 35 -9.71 -5.42 14.02
N GLY A 36 -10.30 -4.95 12.92
CA GLY A 36 -9.61 -4.78 11.64
C GLY A 36 -8.24 -4.11 11.83
N ASP A 37 -7.24 -4.60 11.11
CA ASP A 37 -5.89 -4.02 11.11
C ASP A 37 -5.92 -2.63 10.44
N TYR A 38 -5.02 -1.73 10.83
CA TYR A 38 -4.90 -0.44 10.14
C TYR A 38 -4.38 -0.65 8.72
N VAL A 39 -4.73 0.23 7.78
CA VAL A 39 -4.27 0.13 6.38
C VAL A 39 -2.75 0.01 6.30
N ALA A 40 -2.06 0.86 7.06
CA ALA A 40 -0.62 0.92 7.10
C ALA A 40 -0.13 1.53 8.42
N TYR A 41 1.14 1.29 8.72
CA TYR A 41 1.87 1.86 9.83
C TYR A 41 3.13 2.53 9.30
N SER A 42 3.42 3.72 9.80
CA SER A 42 4.76 4.28 9.70
C SER A 42 5.63 3.67 10.80
N VAL A 43 6.91 3.43 10.49
CA VAL A 43 7.86 2.84 11.42
C VAL A 43 9.02 3.80 11.62
N ASP A 44 9.21 4.22 12.87
CA ASP A 44 10.35 5.06 13.25
C ASP A 44 11.67 4.26 13.26
N GLU A 45 12.80 4.94 13.43
CA GLU A 45 14.13 4.29 13.46
C GLU A 45 14.30 3.29 14.61
N LYS A 46 13.47 3.38 15.66
CA LYS A 46 13.46 2.47 16.81
C LYS A 46 12.57 1.26 16.57
N GLY A 47 11.88 1.18 15.42
CA GLY A 47 10.98 0.09 15.07
C GLY A 47 9.56 0.25 15.63
N ASN A 48 9.23 1.40 16.24
CA ASN A 48 7.89 1.64 16.76
C ASN A 48 6.92 1.88 15.61
N LYS A 49 5.77 1.19 15.65
CA LYS A 49 4.72 1.30 14.64
C LYS A 49 3.70 2.36 15.06
N ARG A 50 3.49 3.35 14.19
CA ARG A 50 2.45 4.37 14.33
C ARG A 50 1.40 4.21 13.21
N PRO A 51 0.12 3.98 13.52
CA PRO A 51 -0.93 3.86 12.50
C PRO A 51 -1.02 5.11 11.62
N MET A 52 -1.05 4.89 10.30
CA MET A 52 -1.12 5.96 9.31
C MET A 52 -2.51 6.64 9.34
N PRO A 53 -2.58 7.99 9.36
CA PRO A 53 -3.84 8.71 9.24
C PRO A 53 -4.38 8.61 7.81
N GLU A 54 -5.67 8.88 7.63
CA GLU A 54 -6.31 8.83 6.31
C GLU A 54 -5.77 9.90 5.34
N ASN A 55 -5.53 11.10 5.86
CA ASN A 55 -4.89 12.19 5.12
C ASN A 55 -3.38 12.18 5.36
N VAL A 56 -2.61 11.96 4.29
CA VAL A 56 -1.15 11.87 4.31
C VAL A 56 -0.46 13.02 3.57
N ASP A 57 -1.22 14.00 3.07
CA ASP A 57 -0.71 15.06 2.21
C ASP A 57 0.41 15.86 2.90
N ASN A 58 0.19 16.20 4.17
CA ASN A 58 1.11 17.01 4.99
C ASN A 58 2.21 16.22 5.72
N LEU A 59 2.29 14.89 5.55
CA LEU A 59 3.34 14.10 6.19
C LEU A 59 4.70 14.35 5.54
N ASN A 60 5.80 14.26 6.29
CA ASN A 60 7.12 14.38 5.69
C ASN A 60 7.56 13.05 5.04
N ALA A 61 8.67 13.07 4.29
CA ALA A 61 9.21 11.83 3.74
C ALA A 61 9.54 10.82 4.86
N GLU A 62 10.05 11.31 5.99
CA GLU A 62 10.45 10.54 7.19
C GLU A 62 9.31 9.64 7.71
N ASP A 63 8.10 10.17 7.68
CA ASP A 63 6.88 9.47 8.10
C ASP A 63 6.41 8.41 7.10
N THR A 64 6.87 8.49 5.84
CA THR A 64 6.31 7.74 4.71
C THR A 64 7.33 6.87 3.98
N ILE A 65 8.62 6.97 4.31
CA ILE A 65 9.67 6.11 3.77
C ILE A 65 9.54 4.67 4.30
N ASN A 66 9.35 4.53 5.61
CA ASN A 66 9.27 3.23 6.28
C ASN A 66 7.81 2.86 6.57
N ILE A 67 7.11 2.33 5.58
CA ILE A 67 5.73 1.86 5.72
C ILE A 67 5.68 0.34 5.88
N VAL A 68 4.92 -0.12 6.88
CA VAL A 68 4.48 -1.52 7.00
C VAL A 68 2.99 -1.58 6.74
N TRP A 69 2.60 -2.31 5.71
CA TRP A 69 1.19 -2.51 5.36
C TRP A 69 0.50 -3.44 6.37
N GLY A 70 -0.72 -3.08 6.76
CA GLY A 70 -1.54 -3.97 7.58
C GLY A 70 -2.00 -5.18 6.78
N ASN A 71 -2.29 -6.25 7.51
CA ASN A 71 -2.70 -7.53 6.94
C ASN A 71 -3.98 -7.36 6.11
N TYR A 72 -3.99 -7.91 4.91
CA TYR A 72 -5.12 -7.87 4.00
C TYR A 72 -5.51 -9.28 3.57
N LYS A 73 -6.78 -9.62 3.75
CA LYS A 73 -7.35 -10.94 3.43
C LYS A 73 -8.48 -10.84 2.39
N GLY A 74 -8.66 -9.69 1.77
CA GLY A 74 -9.67 -9.48 0.73
C GLY A 74 -9.20 -9.91 -0.66
N ASN A 75 -10.03 -9.68 -1.67
CA ASN A 75 -9.68 -9.99 -3.05
C ASN A 75 -8.58 -9.06 -3.56
N LYS A 76 -7.64 -9.61 -4.31
CA LYS A 76 -6.57 -8.81 -4.92
C LYS A 76 -7.03 -8.29 -6.26
N VAL A 77 -7.02 -6.97 -6.42
CA VAL A 77 -7.40 -6.33 -7.68
C VAL A 77 -6.28 -6.50 -8.69
N ARG A 78 -6.61 -6.90 -9.93
CA ARG A 78 -5.62 -7.06 -11.00
C ARG A 78 -5.22 -5.70 -11.54
N VAL A 79 -3.95 -5.35 -11.40
CA VAL A 79 -3.44 -4.07 -11.87
C VAL A 79 -2.17 -4.24 -12.67
N ALA A 80 -1.95 -3.36 -13.63
CA ALA A 80 -0.66 -3.22 -14.29
C ALA A 80 -0.09 -1.84 -14.02
N VAL A 81 1.20 -1.76 -13.72
CA VAL A 81 1.91 -0.49 -13.64
C VAL A 81 2.42 -0.14 -15.03
N LEU A 82 2.03 1.04 -15.52
CA LEU A 82 2.58 1.60 -16.74
C LEU A 82 3.97 2.18 -16.46
N LYS A 83 4.74 2.37 -17.54
CA LYS A 83 6.03 3.04 -17.46
C LYS A 83 5.90 4.38 -16.74
N VAL A 84 6.80 4.65 -15.80
CA VAL A 84 6.81 5.91 -15.07
C VAL A 84 7.43 6.97 -15.97
N GLU A 85 6.68 8.04 -16.19
CA GLU A 85 7.15 9.17 -16.98
C GLU A 85 7.79 10.21 -16.06
N ASN A 86 8.84 10.89 -16.55
CA ASN A 86 9.43 12.02 -15.85
C ASN A 86 9.24 13.29 -16.68
N GLU A 87 8.36 14.17 -16.19
CA GLU A 87 8.06 15.47 -16.79
C GLU A 87 8.69 16.64 -15.99
N SER A 88 9.49 16.33 -14.96
CA SER A 88 10.18 17.36 -14.18
C SER A 88 11.20 18.12 -15.02
N LYS A 89 11.18 19.45 -14.92
CA LYS A 89 12.13 20.35 -15.58
C LYS A 89 13.17 20.81 -14.56
N LYS A 90 14.32 20.14 -14.46
CA LYS A 90 15.49 20.68 -13.74
C LYS A 90 16.84 20.23 -14.32
N SER A 91 17.76 21.19 -14.42
CA SER A 91 19.13 21.10 -14.91
C SER A 91 20.05 20.53 -13.82
N SER A 92 20.71 19.41 -14.14
CA SER A 92 21.73 18.69 -13.36
C SER A 92 21.26 17.76 -12.24
N TYR A 93 21.75 16.53 -12.31
CA TYR A 93 21.65 15.50 -11.28
C TYR A 93 22.97 14.73 -11.24
N SER A 94 23.32 14.18 -10.07
CA SER A 94 24.49 13.32 -9.89
C SER A 94 24.02 11.87 -9.83
N VAL A 95 24.48 11.02 -10.75
CA VAL A 95 24.23 9.56 -10.72
C VAL A 95 25.46 8.85 -10.21
N ILE A 96 25.28 7.85 -9.36
CA ILE A 96 26.35 6.92 -9.00
C ILE A 96 26.31 5.79 -10.03
N GLY A 97 27.22 5.82 -11.00
CA GLY A 97 27.44 4.71 -11.92
C GLY A 97 28.33 3.64 -11.28
N HIS A 98 28.48 2.50 -11.95
CA HIS A 98 29.33 1.38 -11.53
C HIS A 98 30.81 1.78 -11.29
N ASN A 99 31.22 2.95 -11.82
CA ASN A 99 32.59 3.48 -11.76
C ASN A 99 32.71 4.82 -10.98
N GLY A 100 31.70 5.23 -10.20
CA GLY A 100 31.76 6.43 -9.36
C GLY A 100 30.67 7.49 -9.63
N ILE A 101 30.80 8.66 -8.99
CA ILE A 101 29.84 9.76 -9.09
C ILE A 101 30.04 10.48 -10.43
N ILE A 102 29.03 10.43 -11.30
CA ILE A 102 28.99 11.18 -12.55
C ILE A 102 28.14 12.44 -12.32
N ASN A 103 28.75 13.62 -12.46
CA ASN A 103 28.05 14.89 -12.48
C ASN A 103 27.64 15.20 -13.92
N VAL A 104 26.33 15.25 -14.18
CA VAL A 104 25.82 15.56 -15.51
C VAL A 104 25.18 16.95 -15.46
N GLU A 105 25.80 17.92 -16.11
CA GLU A 105 25.26 19.27 -16.29
C GLU A 105 24.47 19.38 -17.60
N ASN A 106 23.34 20.08 -17.55
CA ASN A 106 22.48 20.44 -18.70
C ASN A 106 22.01 19.26 -19.57
N ILE A 107 20.91 18.65 -19.14
CA ILE A 107 20.02 17.93 -20.06
C ILE A 107 18.64 18.58 -19.94
N GLU A 108 18.10 19.09 -21.05
CA GLU A 108 16.70 19.56 -21.18
C GLU A 108 15.68 18.40 -21.15
N LYS A 109 16.15 17.16 -20.92
CA LYS A 109 15.34 15.96 -20.70
C LYS A 109 15.45 15.57 -19.23
N GLY A 110 14.30 15.29 -18.63
CA GLY A 110 14.12 15.00 -17.21
C GLY A 110 15.15 14.03 -16.64
N VAL A 111 15.40 14.17 -15.34
CA VAL A 111 16.31 13.32 -14.56
C VAL A 111 16.09 11.85 -14.91
N ALA A 112 17.14 11.10 -15.24
CA ALA A 112 17.00 9.66 -15.43
C ALA A 112 16.64 9.03 -14.07
N VAL A 113 15.49 8.39 -14.03
CA VAL A 113 14.96 7.73 -12.83
C VAL A 113 14.66 6.30 -13.20
N ASP A 114 15.72 5.51 -13.26
CA ASP A 114 15.65 4.11 -13.62
C ASP A 114 15.18 3.28 -12.42
N GLY A 115 14.25 2.35 -12.67
CA GLY A 115 13.82 1.37 -11.68
C GLY A 115 12.79 1.86 -10.67
N ILE A 116 12.19 3.04 -10.86
CA ILE A 116 11.04 3.49 -10.04
C ILE A 116 9.87 2.54 -10.20
N GLU A 117 9.61 2.08 -11.42
CA GLU A 117 8.57 1.11 -11.75
C GLU A 117 8.71 -0.15 -10.90
N ALA A 118 9.95 -0.62 -10.72
CA ALA A 118 10.25 -1.79 -9.90
C ALA A 118 9.97 -1.52 -8.42
N ILE A 119 10.34 -0.34 -7.91
CA ILE A 119 10.02 0.10 -6.52
C ILE A 119 8.51 0.21 -6.33
N LEU A 120 7.81 0.84 -7.26
CA LEU A 120 6.35 1.01 -7.24
C LEU A 120 5.66 -0.37 -7.28
N THR A 121 6.06 -1.25 -8.19
CA THR A 121 5.51 -2.60 -8.33
C THR A 121 5.77 -3.47 -7.10
N ASP A 122 6.99 -3.46 -6.54
CA ASP A 122 7.32 -4.22 -5.32
C ASP A 122 6.55 -3.68 -4.10
N SER A 123 6.50 -2.36 -3.91
CA SER A 123 5.72 -1.74 -2.84
C SER A 123 4.22 -2.04 -2.97
N MET A 124 3.67 -2.02 -4.20
CA MET A 124 2.28 -2.43 -4.45
C MET A 124 2.06 -3.91 -4.13
N LEU A 125 2.96 -4.81 -4.51
CA LEU A 125 2.87 -6.24 -4.16
C LEU A 125 2.85 -6.45 -2.65
N HIS A 126 3.69 -5.72 -1.90
CA HIS A 126 3.78 -5.84 -0.44
C HIS A 126 2.54 -5.35 0.29
N THR A 127 1.70 -4.52 -0.33
CA THR A 127 0.40 -4.15 0.25
C THR A 127 -0.50 -5.37 0.45
N GLY A 128 -0.24 -6.46 -0.28
CA GLY A 128 -1.09 -7.66 -0.31
C GLY A 128 -2.43 -7.46 -1.03
N ARG A 129 -2.73 -6.26 -1.52
CA ARG A 129 -4.04 -5.84 -2.07
C ARG A 129 -4.12 -5.91 -3.59
N PHE A 130 -2.98 -6.02 -4.26
CA PHE A 130 -2.89 -6.03 -5.71
C PHE A 130 -2.37 -7.37 -6.24
N ARG A 131 -2.91 -7.79 -7.39
CA ARG A 131 -2.37 -8.84 -8.23
C ARG A 131 -1.75 -8.15 -9.45
N MET A 132 -0.43 -8.01 -9.45
CA MET A 132 0.26 -7.34 -10.55
C MET A 132 0.24 -8.23 -11.80
N VAL A 133 -0.05 -7.62 -12.95
CA VAL A 133 0.13 -8.24 -14.26
C VAL A 133 1.16 -7.44 -15.05
N GLU A 134 2.06 -8.16 -15.73
CA GLU A 134 3.15 -7.55 -16.47
C GLU A 134 2.65 -6.94 -17.78
N ARG A 135 3.13 -5.73 -18.09
CA ARG A 135 2.83 -5.02 -19.34
C ARG A 135 4.06 -4.47 -20.01
N GLN A 136 5.12 -4.21 -19.26
CA GLN A 136 6.36 -3.69 -19.82
C GLN A 136 7.11 -4.81 -20.58
N GLU A 137 7.04 -6.03 -20.06
CA GLU A 137 7.72 -7.21 -20.63
C GLU A 137 6.74 -8.24 -21.20
N VAL A 138 5.53 -7.81 -21.60
CA VAL A 138 4.49 -8.73 -22.11
C VAL A 138 4.92 -9.41 -23.41
N ASP A 139 5.73 -8.74 -24.24
CA ASP A 139 6.24 -9.26 -25.50
C ASP A 139 7.11 -10.51 -25.30
N GLU A 140 7.87 -10.61 -24.21
CA GLU A 140 8.64 -11.81 -23.88
C GLU A 140 7.72 -12.99 -23.54
N THR A 141 6.58 -12.72 -22.89
CA THR A 141 5.56 -13.75 -22.63
C THR A 141 4.87 -14.20 -23.92
N ILE A 142 4.63 -13.28 -24.86
CA ILE A 142 4.07 -13.60 -26.17
C ILE A 142 5.05 -14.48 -26.95
N LYS A 143 6.34 -14.10 -27.00
CA LYS A 143 7.40 -14.90 -27.64
C LYS A 143 7.49 -16.31 -27.06
N GLU A 144 7.35 -16.47 -25.75
CA GLU A 144 7.35 -17.80 -25.11
C GLU A 144 6.11 -18.64 -25.51
N GLN A 145 4.93 -18.02 -25.63
CA GLN A 145 3.73 -18.69 -26.15
C GLN A 145 3.89 -19.09 -27.62
N ASP A 146 4.49 -18.23 -28.44
CA ASP A 146 4.80 -18.53 -29.84
C ASP A 146 5.84 -19.65 -29.97
N PHE A 147 6.85 -19.66 -29.10
CA PHE A 147 7.84 -20.73 -29.04
C PHE A 147 7.21 -22.07 -28.65
N GLY A 148 6.33 -22.06 -27.66
CA GLY A 148 5.50 -23.21 -27.27
C GLY A 148 4.62 -23.72 -28.41
N ALA A 149 4.02 -22.81 -29.18
CA ALA A 149 3.19 -23.13 -30.34
C ALA A 149 3.99 -23.61 -31.57
N SER A 150 5.28 -23.24 -31.66
CA SER A 150 6.15 -23.58 -32.79
C SER A 150 6.50 -25.07 -32.90
N GLY A 151 6.12 -25.89 -31.92
CA GLY A 151 6.44 -27.32 -31.88
C GLY A 151 7.86 -27.64 -31.39
N ARG A 152 8.61 -26.63 -30.94
CA ARG A 152 9.99 -26.78 -30.42
C ARG A 152 10.06 -27.13 -28.92
N VAL A 153 8.94 -27.02 -28.20
CA VAL A 153 8.84 -27.29 -26.75
C VAL A 153 7.96 -28.52 -26.51
N SER A 154 8.27 -29.28 -25.45
CA SER A 154 7.41 -30.39 -25.02
C SER A 154 6.00 -29.91 -24.67
N LYS A 155 4.96 -30.61 -25.14
CA LYS A 155 3.55 -30.19 -24.96
C LYS A 155 3.13 -29.93 -23.50
N PRO A 156 3.57 -30.70 -22.48
CA PRO A 156 3.16 -30.45 -21.10
C PRO A 156 3.70 -29.13 -20.53
N SER A 157 4.87 -28.67 -21.01
CA SER A 157 5.53 -27.45 -20.55
C SER A 157 5.28 -26.23 -21.44
N ALA A 158 4.70 -26.43 -22.62
CA ALA A 158 4.46 -25.35 -23.57
C ALA A 158 3.49 -24.31 -23.00
N ALA A 159 3.92 -23.04 -22.99
CA ALA A 159 3.05 -21.92 -22.66
C ALA A 159 1.90 -21.86 -23.67
N LYS A 160 0.67 -21.68 -23.18
CA LYS A 160 -0.54 -21.70 -24.01
C LYS A 160 -0.90 -20.29 -24.47
N ILE A 161 -1.16 -20.15 -25.77
CA ILE A 161 -1.70 -18.93 -26.37
C ILE A 161 -3.02 -18.54 -25.70
N GLY A 162 -3.23 -17.22 -25.52
CA GLY A 162 -4.47 -16.66 -25.00
C GLY A 162 -4.65 -16.85 -23.49
N LYS A 163 -3.56 -17.11 -22.76
CA LYS A 163 -3.56 -17.23 -21.29
C LYS A 163 -2.84 -16.09 -20.56
N ILE A 164 -2.47 -15.02 -21.28
CA ILE A 164 -2.00 -13.77 -20.66
C ILE A 164 -3.17 -13.11 -19.93
N LEU A 165 -2.96 -12.74 -18.67
CA LEU A 165 -4.01 -12.12 -17.87
C LEU A 165 -4.22 -10.64 -18.23
N GLY A 166 -5.48 -10.23 -18.32
CA GLY A 166 -5.92 -8.84 -18.36
C GLY A 166 -5.73 -8.13 -17.01
N ALA A 167 -5.38 -6.84 -17.05
CA ALA A 167 -5.47 -5.94 -15.89
C ALA A 167 -6.89 -5.39 -15.83
N GLU A 168 -7.42 -5.17 -14.63
CA GLU A 168 -8.68 -4.43 -14.44
C GLU A 168 -8.38 -2.92 -14.47
N TYR A 169 -7.30 -2.52 -13.81
CA TYR A 169 -6.84 -1.13 -13.80
C TYR A 169 -5.39 -0.99 -14.25
N LEU A 170 -5.09 0.11 -14.94
CA LEU A 170 -3.74 0.55 -15.23
C LEU A 170 -3.37 1.67 -14.25
N ILE A 171 -2.21 1.54 -13.63
CA ILE A 171 -1.66 2.53 -12.72
C ILE A 171 -0.59 3.32 -13.46
N LYS A 172 -0.84 4.61 -13.68
CA LYS A 172 0.15 5.54 -14.24
C LYS A 172 0.71 6.40 -13.12
N ALA A 173 2.02 6.53 -13.06
CA ALA A 173 2.68 7.50 -12.20
C ALA A 173 3.61 8.38 -13.04
N VAL A 174 3.58 9.68 -12.76
CA VAL A 174 4.38 10.69 -13.46
C VAL A 174 5.11 11.53 -12.44
N ILE A 175 6.42 11.67 -12.56
CA ILE A 175 7.20 12.62 -11.77
C ILE A 175 6.99 14.00 -12.35
N THR A 176 6.31 14.85 -11.59
CA THR A 176 5.99 16.23 -11.99
C THR A 176 7.03 17.22 -11.45
N GLU A 177 7.62 16.95 -10.27
CA GLU A 177 8.71 17.75 -9.72
C GLU A 177 9.83 16.84 -9.18
N TYR A 178 11.07 17.23 -9.46
CA TYR A 178 12.27 16.60 -8.93
C TYR A 178 13.30 17.69 -8.63
N ASP A 179 13.58 17.93 -7.35
CA ASP A 179 14.48 18.98 -6.90
C ASP A 179 15.44 18.48 -5.80
N PRO A 180 16.69 18.15 -6.16
CA PRO A 180 17.69 17.63 -5.21
C PRO A 180 18.25 18.71 -4.28
N ASN A 181 17.98 20.00 -4.54
CA ASN A 181 18.47 21.13 -3.75
C ASN A 181 17.32 22.05 -3.34
N PHE A 182 16.19 21.47 -2.93
CA PHE A 182 15.02 22.22 -2.54
C PHE A 182 15.36 23.11 -1.35
N LYS A 183 15.31 24.42 -1.55
CA LYS A 183 15.39 25.39 -0.47
C LYS A 183 13.95 25.78 -0.19
N GLY A 184 13.38 25.25 0.88
CA GLY A 184 12.07 25.68 1.35
C GLY A 184 12.11 27.19 1.53
N SER A 185 11.47 27.92 0.62
CA SER A 185 11.30 29.35 0.80
C SER A 185 10.50 29.53 2.08
N THR A 186 11.05 30.29 3.02
CA THR A 186 10.45 30.65 4.31
C THR A 186 9.28 31.62 4.11
N LEU A 187 8.42 31.35 3.12
CA LEU A 187 7.31 32.20 2.73
C LEU A 187 5.93 31.59 2.99
N ASP A 188 5.82 30.33 3.41
CA ASP A 188 4.49 29.71 3.60
C ASP A 188 3.96 29.64 5.03
N ILE A 189 4.74 29.87 6.10
CA ILE A 189 4.17 29.97 7.47
C ILE A 189 4.84 31.07 8.33
N GLY A 190 6.09 31.46 8.06
CA GLY A 190 6.79 32.53 8.82
C GLY A 190 6.87 33.90 8.12
N GLY A 191 6.85 33.93 6.79
CA GLY A 191 7.02 35.17 6.02
C GLY A 191 5.79 36.08 5.99
N ILE A 192 4.58 35.52 6.13
CA ILE A 192 3.34 36.28 6.15
C ILE A 192 3.14 37.00 7.49
N ILE A 193 3.62 36.42 8.61
CA ILE A 193 3.58 37.09 9.92
C ILE A 193 4.50 38.32 9.93
N GLY A 194 5.69 38.22 9.31
CA GLY A 194 6.59 39.37 9.15
C GLY A 194 6.08 40.44 8.19
N LEU A 195 5.20 40.09 7.24
CA LEU A 195 4.62 41.03 6.28
C LEU A 195 3.29 41.65 6.75
N LEU A 196 2.53 40.95 7.58
CA LEU A 196 1.30 41.46 8.21
C LEU A 196 1.58 42.28 9.48
N ALA A 197 2.74 42.10 10.11
CA ALA A 197 3.16 42.87 11.28
C ALA A 197 3.74 44.27 10.95
N GLY A 198 3.29 44.91 9.87
CA GLY A 198 3.35 46.36 9.66
C GLY A 198 4.71 47.06 9.88
N GLY A 199 5.84 46.36 9.71
CA GLY A 199 7.14 46.83 10.20
C GLY A 199 8.21 46.89 9.12
N SER A 200 8.35 48.06 8.50
CA SER A 200 9.62 48.67 8.04
C SER A 200 10.57 47.86 7.13
N LYS A 201 10.77 48.37 5.91
CA LYS A 201 11.77 47.97 4.89
C LYS A 201 13.26 48.14 5.31
N LYS A 202 13.63 47.93 6.58
CA LYS A 202 15.02 48.05 7.08
C LYS A 202 15.29 47.17 8.32
N ALA A 203 15.55 45.88 8.11
CA ALA A 203 16.33 44.96 8.96
C ALA A 203 16.29 43.60 8.23
N SER A 204 17.38 42.96 7.80
CA SER A 204 18.56 42.63 8.58
C SER A 204 19.76 42.42 7.65
N LYS A 205 20.68 43.38 7.61
CA LYS A 205 22.11 43.06 7.40
C LYS A 205 22.63 42.53 8.73
N VAL A 206 22.56 41.21 8.94
CA VAL A 206 23.40 40.51 9.90
C VAL A 206 24.35 39.66 9.08
N SER A 207 25.55 40.21 8.87
CA SER A 207 26.67 39.53 8.24
C SER A 207 27.75 39.38 9.30
N SER A 208 27.91 38.19 9.89
CA SER A 208 29.21 37.60 10.32
C SER A 208 29.03 36.47 11.36
N ALA A 209 29.09 35.21 10.91
CA ALA A 209 29.73 34.06 11.58
C ALA A 209 29.33 32.80 10.79
N GLY A 210 30.32 32.03 10.35
CA GLY A 210 30.15 30.96 9.38
C GLY A 210 29.21 29.85 9.85
N PHE A 211 28.03 29.78 9.26
CA PHE A 211 27.29 28.54 9.03
C PHE A 211 26.38 28.78 7.82
N LYS A 212 26.91 28.66 6.60
CA LYS A 212 26.06 28.34 5.45
C LYS A 212 25.55 26.92 5.69
N ARG A 213 24.44 26.76 6.41
CA ARG A 213 23.70 25.49 6.42
C ARG A 213 23.23 25.26 4.99
N LYS A 214 24.00 24.46 4.24
CA LYS A 214 23.51 23.79 3.03
C LYS A 214 22.43 22.81 3.51
N THR A 215 21.19 23.26 3.57
CA THR A 215 20.05 22.36 3.72
C THR A 215 19.89 21.66 2.37
N ASN A 216 20.46 20.46 2.24
CA ASN A 216 20.27 19.59 1.10
C ASN A 216 18.91 18.92 1.24
N ASN A 217 17.81 19.65 1.00
CA ASN A 217 16.50 19.02 1.03
C ASN A 217 16.19 18.44 -0.36
N GLY A 218 15.67 17.23 -0.40
CA GLY A 218 15.11 16.63 -1.60
C GLY A 218 13.61 16.89 -1.65
N LEU A 219 13.11 17.34 -2.79
CA LEU A 219 11.68 17.41 -3.08
C LEU A 219 11.36 16.55 -4.30
N VAL A 220 10.35 15.70 -4.15
CA VAL A 220 9.73 14.97 -5.26
C VAL A 220 8.23 15.17 -5.20
N ALA A 221 7.63 15.46 -6.35
CA ALA A 221 6.19 15.43 -6.54
C ALA A 221 5.83 14.46 -7.66
N MET A 222 4.81 13.64 -7.43
CA MET A 222 4.33 12.63 -8.39
C MET A 222 2.82 12.69 -8.54
N ASN A 223 2.33 12.60 -9.78
CA ASN A 223 0.92 12.42 -10.07
C ASN A 223 0.64 10.93 -10.31
N PHE A 224 -0.30 10.36 -9.56
CA PHE A 224 -0.78 8.99 -9.73
C PHE A 224 -2.15 9.00 -10.39
N ARG A 225 -2.42 8.03 -11.27
CA ARG A 225 -3.71 7.84 -11.92
C ARG A 225 -4.11 6.38 -11.88
N ILE A 226 -5.40 6.13 -11.65
CA ILE A 226 -6.05 4.83 -11.85
C ILE A 226 -6.88 4.96 -13.12
N ILE A 227 -6.61 4.09 -14.08
CA ILE A 227 -7.27 4.07 -15.39
C ILE A 227 -8.00 2.74 -15.52
N ASP A 228 -9.27 2.77 -15.88
CA ASP A 228 -10.02 1.56 -16.24
C ASP A 228 -9.42 0.97 -17.53
N ALA A 229 -9.00 -0.30 -17.49
CA ALA A 229 -8.33 -0.92 -18.63
C ALA A 229 -9.28 -1.24 -19.81
N THR A 230 -10.59 -1.25 -19.57
CA THR A 230 -11.63 -1.55 -20.57
C THR A 230 -12.06 -0.28 -21.28
N THR A 231 -12.34 0.79 -20.53
CA THR A 231 -12.88 2.04 -21.09
C THR A 231 -11.83 3.12 -21.32
N SER A 232 -10.61 2.94 -20.79
CA SER A 232 -9.57 3.99 -20.73
C SER A 232 -9.96 5.24 -19.94
N GLU A 233 -11.01 5.17 -19.13
CA GLU A 233 -11.42 6.27 -18.25
C GLU A 233 -10.44 6.44 -17.09
N VAL A 234 -10.07 7.69 -16.78
CA VAL A 234 -9.28 8.02 -15.59
C VAL A 234 -10.23 8.12 -14.39
N LEU A 235 -10.33 7.05 -13.62
CA LEU A 235 -11.22 6.97 -12.46
C LEU A 235 -10.74 7.80 -11.26
N TYR A 236 -9.42 7.97 -11.14
CA TYR A 236 -8.81 8.70 -10.03
C TYR A 236 -7.50 9.33 -10.46
N SER A 237 -7.23 10.54 -9.97
CA SER A 237 -5.91 11.17 -10.05
C SER A 237 -5.57 11.91 -8.77
N LYS A 238 -4.33 11.77 -8.31
CA LYS A 238 -3.83 12.47 -7.13
C LYS A 238 -2.39 12.90 -7.32
N GLN A 239 -2.15 14.17 -7.07
CA GLN A 239 -0.81 14.72 -6.90
C GLN A 239 -0.36 14.51 -5.46
N VAL A 240 0.80 13.89 -5.27
CA VAL A 240 1.46 13.76 -3.98
C VAL A 240 2.78 14.53 -3.99
N LYS A 241 3.17 15.03 -2.82
CA LYS A 241 4.40 15.78 -2.60
C LYS A 241 5.15 15.20 -1.40
N SER A 242 6.45 15.07 -1.52
CA SER A 242 7.33 14.54 -0.48
C SER A 242 8.59 15.38 -0.38
N ILE A 243 8.86 15.89 0.82
CA ILE A 243 10.06 16.67 1.14
C ILE A 243 10.85 15.90 2.19
N CYS A 244 12.15 15.75 1.95
CA CYS A 244 13.09 15.15 2.89
C CYS A 244 14.20 16.17 3.19
N SER A 245 14.37 16.54 4.46
CA SER A 245 15.34 17.58 4.87
C SER A 245 16.64 17.01 5.46
N ALA A 246 16.73 15.70 5.67
CA ALA A 246 17.91 15.03 6.21
C ALA A 246 18.18 13.69 5.51
N SER A 247 19.41 13.47 5.02
CA SER A 247 19.87 12.13 4.61
C SER A 247 20.37 11.35 5.81
N GLY A 248 19.90 10.13 6.00
CA GLY A 248 20.44 9.25 7.06
C GLY A 248 19.43 8.28 7.66
N TYR A 249 18.13 8.47 7.42
CA TYR A 249 17.11 7.52 7.87
C TYR A 249 17.40 6.12 7.35
N SER A 250 17.60 5.18 8.27
CA SER A 250 17.78 3.79 7.90
C SER A 250 16.45 3.22 7.39
N ILE A 251 16.46 2.65 6.18
CA ILE A 251 15.35 1.83 5.70
C ILE A 251 15.48 0.46 6.39
N GLY A 252 14.77 0.31 7.51
CA GLY A 252 14.93 -0.83 8.42
C GLY A 252 14.48 -2.17 7.82
N GLY A 253 15.37 -3.17 7.90
CA GLY A 253 15.13 -4.61 8.15
C GLY A 253 14.31 -5.46 7.17
N GLY A 254 13.33 -4.92 6.44
CA GLY A 254 12.42 -5.71 5.58
C GLY A 254 12.60 -5.47 4.08
N LEU A 255 12.91 -4.23 3.67
CA LEU A 255 13.14 -3.85 2.27
C LEU A 255 14.62 -3.95 1.87
N ALA A 256 15.54 -3.73 2.80
CA ALA A 256 17.00 -3.78 2.60
C ALA A 256 17.63 -5.18 2.80
N GLY A 257 16.85 -6.19 3.20
CA GLY A 257 17.35 -7.53 3.49
C GLY A 257 17.68 -8.32 2.22
N ASN A 258 18.94 -8.25 1.77
CA ASN A 258 19.57 -9.18 0.81
C ASN A 258 18.73 -9.56 -0.45
N ARG A 259 18.01 -8.59 -1.04
CA ARG A 259 17.13 -8.80 -2.22
C ARG A 259 17.84 -8.61 -3.57
N GLY A 260 19.12 -8.96 -3.68
CA GLY A 260 19.89 -8.84 -4.93
C GLY A 260 19.90 -7.41 -5.51
N ALA A 261 19.75 -7.28 -6.83
CA ALA A 261 19.79 -6.01 -7.56
C ALA A 261 18.77 -4.96 -7.04
N LEU A 262 17.59 -5.40 -6.60
CA LEU A 262 16.56 -4.50 -6.05
C LEU A 262 16.97 -3.96 -4.68
N GLY A 263 17.62 -4.78 -3.84
CA GLY A 263 18.21 -4.30 -2.57
C GLY A 263 19.30 -3.24 -2.80
N GLY A 264 20.10 -3.40 -3.86
CA GLY A 264 21.07 -2.39 -4.30
C GLY A 264 20.41 -1.07 -4.74
N LEU A 265 19.30 -1.15 -5.47
CA LEU A 265 18.50 0.00 -5.91
C LEU A 265 17.94 0.79 -4.71
N TYR A 266 17.22 0.11 -3.80
CA TYR A 266 16.70 0.74 -2.57
C TYR A 266 17.84 1.36 -1.74
N SER A 267 18.97 0.67 -1.60
CA SER A 267 20.12 1.19 -0.84
C SER A 267 20.73 2.46 -1.44
N SER A 268 20.61 2.64 -2.76
CA SER A 268 21.15 3.81 -3.46
C SER A 268 20.24 5.02 -3.28
N TYR A 269 18.92 4.84 -3.38
CA TYR A 269 17.93 5.88 -3.12
C TYR A 269 17.85 6.26 -1.64
N ALA A 270 18.00 5.29 -0.73
CA ALA A 270 17.97 5.51 0.71
C ALA A 270 19.08 6.43 1.23
N LYS A 271 20.19 6.57 0.50
CA LYS A 271 21.36 7.35 0.93
C LYS A 271 21.23 8.85 0.68
N THR A 272 20.30 9.27 -0.19
CA THR A 272 20.18 10.67 -0.60
C THR A 272 18.85 11.27 -0.14
N PRO A 273 18.79 12.55 0.24
CA PRO A 273 17.53 13.20 0.61
C PRO A 273 16.50 13.14 -0.53
N ILE A 274 16.96 13.29 -1.78
CA ILE A 274 16.09 13.22 -2.96
C ILE A 274 15.55 11.81 -3.21
N GLY A 275 16.35 10.77 -2.98
CA GLY A 275 15.89 9.39 -3.10
C GLY A 275 14.95 8.96 -1.98
N GLN A 276 15.19 9.46 -0.76
CA GLN A 276 14.26 9.30 0.35
C GLN A 276 12.93 10.04 0.09
N ALA A 277 12.98 11.26 -0.44
CA ALA A 277 11.79 11.99 -0.88
C ALA A 277 11.01 11.21 -1.95
N LEU A 278 11.71 10.61 -2.92
CA LEU A 278 11.10 9.77 -3.95
C LEU A 278 10.38 8.55 -3.35
N ILE A 279 11.03 7.78 -2.49
CA ILE A 279 10.41 6.61 -1.84
C ILE A 279 9.18 7.04 -1.03
N GLY A 280 9.28 8.14 -0.28
CA GLY A 280 8.15 8.72 0.44
C GLY A 280 6.99 9.11 -0.49
N ALA A 281 7.28 9.73 -1.64
CA ALA A 281 6.27 10.07 -2.64
C ALA A 281 5.58 8.83 -3.23
N ILE A 282 6.34 7.79 -3.56
CA ILE A 282 5.81 6.51 -4.06
C ILE A 282 4.89 5.88 -3.02
N ASN A 283 5.34 5.77 -1.78
CA ASN A 283 4.58 5.16 -0.70
C ASN A 283 3.30 5.93 -0.38
N LYS A 284 3.34 7.27 -0.38
CA LYS A 284 2.13 8.11 -0.29
C LYS A 284 1.17 7.85 -1.45
N GLY A 285 1.68 7.80 -2.69
CA GLY A 285 0.86 7.52 -3.87
C GLY A 285 0.17 6.16 -3.80
N ILE A 286 0.90 5.12 -3.41
CA ILE A 286 0.34 3.78 -3.20
C ILE A 286 -0.71 3.79 -2.10
N PHE A 287 -0.48 4.52 -1.00
CA PHE A 287 -1.46 4.66 0.07
C PHE A 287 -2.77 5.29 -0.45
N GLU A 288 -2.67 6.35 -1.26
CA GLU A 288 -3.82 6.98 -1.93
C GLU A 288 -4.55 6.02 -2.88
N ILE A 289 -3.82 5.23 -3.68
CA ILE A 289 -4.41 4.21 -4.56
C ILE A 289 -5.11 3.12 -3.74
N VAL A 290 -4.51 2.65 -2.64
CA VAL A 290 -5.11 1.66 -1.73
C VAL A 290 -6.44 2.17 -1.16
N LYS A 291 -6.58 3.48 -0.91
CA LYS A 291 -7.86 4.04 -0.47
C LYS A 291 -8.97 3.92 -1.49
N GLN A 292 -8.64 4.03 -2.78
CA GLN A 292 -9.62 3.91 -3.86
C GLN A 292 -9.96 2.46 -4.17
N VAL A 293 -8.96 1.59 -4.18
CA VAL A 293 -9.12 0.19 -4.61
C VAL A 293 -9.51 -0.73 -3.44
N GLY A 294 -9.19 -0.36 -2.20
CA GLY A 294 -9.38 -1.17 -1.00
C GLY A 294 -10.80 -1.17 -0.42
N THR A 295 -11.73 -0.42 -0.99
CA THR A 295 -13.14 -0.35 -0.56
C THR A 295 -14.08 -1.20 -1.40
N ALA A 296 -13.59 -1.80 -2.49
CA ALA A 296 -14.41 -2.65 -3.35
C ALA A 296 -14.87 -3.89 -2.58
N ARG A 297 -16.19 -4.17 -2.63
CA ARG A 297 -16.73 -5.46 -2.17
C ARG A 297 -15.97 -6.59 -2.87
N VAL A 298 -15.70 -7.67 -2.15
CA VAL A 298 -15.12 -8.86 -2.79
C VAL A 298 -16.11 -9.35 -3.82
N GLN A 299 -15.73 -9.26 -5.09
CA GLN A 299 -16.52 -9.76 -6.22
C GLN A 299 -15.80 -10.94 -6.87
N GLY A 300 -16.57 -11.86 -7.41
CA GLY A 300 -16.12 -12.97 -8.24
C GLY A 300 -17.12 -13.27 -9.35
N GLU A 301 -16.84 -14.33 -10.10
CA GLU A 301 -17.67 -14.78 -11.21
C GLU A 301 -18.03 -16.26 -11.05
N VAL A 302 -19.21 -16.61 -11.53
CA VAL A 302 -19.65 -17.99 -11.68
C VAL A 302 -18.90 -18.64 -12.84
N ILE A 303 -18.11 -19.66 -12.53
CA ILE A 303 -17.41 -20.50 -13.52
C ILE A 303 -18.40 -21.50 -14.15
N LYS A 304 -19.28 -22.05 -13.33
CA LYS A 304 -20.23 -23.11 -13.73
C LYS A 304 -21.31 -23.31 -12.67
N VAL A 305 -22.54 -23.54 -13.11
CA VAL A 305 -23.64 -24.08 -12.31
C VAL A 305 -23.84 -25.57 -12.63
N ALA A 306 -23.99 -26.41 -11.61
CA ALA A 306 -24.17 -27.85 -11.76
C ALA A 306 -25.15 -28.42 -10.72
N GLY A 307 -26.43 -28.53 -11.10
CA GLY A 307 -27.50 -28.81 -10.14
C GLY A 307 -27.54 -27.71 -9.09
N ASN A 308 -27.62 -28.06 -7.80
CA ASN A 308 -27.57 -27.09 -6.70
C ASN A 308 -26.14 -26.73 -6.25
N LYS A 309 -25.19 -26.65 -7.18
CA LYS A 309 -23.80 -26.25 -6.89
C LYS A 309 -23.37 -25.15 -7.84
N VAL A 310 -22.82 -24.08 -7.26
CA VAL A 310 -22.25 -22.95 -8.00
C VAL A 310 -20.74 -22.96 -7.78
N TYR A 311 -19.98 -23.01 -8.87
CA TYR A 311 -18.52 -22.94 -8.85
C TYR A 311 -18.12 -21.49 -9.09
N VAL A 312 -17.31 -20.94 -8.19
CA VAL A 312 -16.95 -19.52 -8.21
C VAL A 312 -15.44 -19.36 -8.25
N ASN A 313 -14.92 -18.39 -9.01
CA ASN A 313 -13.49 -18.09 -9.14
C ASN A 313 -12.82 -17.45 -7.90
N LEU A 314 -13.40 -17.65 -6.71
CA LEU A 314 -12.88 -17.18 -5.42
C LEU A 314 -12.36 -18.37 -4.60
N GLY A 315 -11.06 -18.33 -4.23
CA GLY A 315 -10.36 -19.42 -3.54
C GLY A 315 -10.09 -19.17 -2.04
N SER A 316 -9.22 -20.00 -1.45
CA SER A 316 -8.88 -19.99 -0.01
C SER A 316 -8.23 -18.71 0.50
N GLY A 317 -7.66 -17.90 -0.39
CA GLY A 317 -7.16 -16.57 -0.07
C GLY A 317 -8.24 -15.50 0.06
N THR A 318 -9.49 -15.80 -0.29
CA THR A 318 -10.55 -14.79 -0.45
C THR A 318 -11.84 -15.17 0.28
N VAL A 319 -12.24 -16.45 0.24
CA VAL A 319 -13.46 -16.95 0.88
C VAL A 319 -13.18 -18.16 1.77
N LYS A 320 -14.03 -18.37 2.76
CA LYS A 320 -14.01 -19.50 3.70
C LYS A 320 -15.31 -20.28 3.63
N LYS A 321 -15.26 -21.54 4.09
CA LYS A 321 -16.47 -22.35 4.23
C LYS A 321 -17.43 -21.67 5.20
N GLY A 322 -18.67 -21.46 4.77
CA GLY A 322 -19.71 -20.78 5.54
C GLY A 322 -20.03 -19.37 5.06
N ASP A 323 -19.11 -18.73 4.33
CA ASP A 323 -19.34 -17.40 3.76
C ASP A 323 -20.57 -17.42 2.84
N SER A 324 -21.37 -16.35 2.89
CA SER A 324 -22.52 -16.16 2.01
C SER A 324 -22.15 -15.15 0.94
N MET A 325 -22.74 -15.25 -0.25
CA MET A 325 -22.49 -14.35 -1.37
C MET A 325 -23.83 -14.07 -2.06
N THR A 326 -24.12 -12.81 -2.36
CA THR A 326 -25.15 -12.42 -3.31
C THR A 326 -24.73 -12.83 -4.72
N LEU A 327 -25.63 -13.50 -5.44
CA LEU A 327 -25.48 -13.88 -6.84
C LEU A 327 -26.27 -12.90 -7.71
N VAL A 328 -25.64 -12.39 -8.75
CA VAL A 328 -26.17 -11.36 -9.64
C VAL A 328 -26.06 -11.86 -11.08
N ALA A 329 -27.20 -12.02 -11.75
CA ALA A 329 -27.25 -12.32 -13.18
C ALA A 329 -26.83 -11.09 -13.98
N LEU A 330 -25.97 -11.30 -14.98
CA LEU A 330 -25.59 -10.25 -15.92
C LEU A 330 -26.41 -10.39 -17.19
N GLY A 331 -27.18 -9.35 -17.51
CA GLY A 331 -27.97 -9.23 -18.72
C GLY A 331 -27.17 -8.61 -19.87
N GLU A 332 -27.86 -7.85 -20.72
CA GLU A 332 -27.23 -7.21 -21.87
C GLU A 332 -26.30 -6.06 -21.47
N ASP A 333 -25.23 -5.84 -22.25
CA ASP A 333 -24.35 -4.69 -22.09
C ASP A 333 -25.12 -3.40 -22.36
N LEU A 334 -25.12 -2.49 -21.38
CA LEU A 334 -25.70 -1.16 -21.49
C LEU A 334 -24.67 -0.24 -22.14
N ILE A 335 -24.85 0.05 -23.43
CA ILE A 335 -23.96 0.96 -24.18
C ILE A 335 -24.66 2.28 -24.39
N ASP A 336 -24.04 3.38 -23.96
CA ASP A 336 -24.54 4.72 -24.25
C ASP A 336 -24.56 4.94 -25.78
N PRO A 337 -25.73 5.23 -26.39
CA PRO A 337 -25.87 5.24 -27.84
C PRO A 337 -25.19 6.44 -28.52
N LYS A 338 -24.78 7.46 -27.75
CA LYS A 338 -24.15 8.67 -28.28
C LYS A 338 -22.63 8.62 -28.19
N THR A 339 -22.13 8.03 -27.11
CA THR A 339 -20.69 8.00 -26.79
C THR A 339 -20.06 6.65 -27.08
N GLY A 340 -20.86 5.58 -27.21
CA GLY A 340 -20.37 4.21 -27.32
C GLY A 340 -19.73 3.70 -26.02
N LEU A 341 -19.86 4.44 -24.92
CA LEU A 341 -19.33 4.05 -23.62
C LEU A 341 -20.16 2.88 -23.08
N SER A 342 -19.49 1.79 -22.70
CA SER A 342 -20.12 0.73 -21.91
C SER A 342 -20.37 1.27 -20.50
N LEU A 343 -21.64 1.26 -20.09
CA LEU A 343 -22.12 1.63 -18.76
C LEU A 343 -22.21 0.40 -17.83
N GLY A 344 -21.63 -0.73 -18.25
CA GLY A 344 -21.78 -2.03 -17.61
C GLY A 344 -22.82 -2.90 -18.32
N ALA A 345 -23.31 -3.91 -17.61
CA ALA A 345 -24.40 -4.77 -18.05
C ALA A 345 -25.60 -4.56 -17.13
N GLU A 346 -26.80 -4.93 -17.60
CA GLU A 346 -27.95 -5.06 -16.71
C GLU A 346 -27.63 -6.06 -15.58
N GLU A 347 -27.97 -5.70 -14.34
CA GLU A 347 -27.67 -6.50 -13.15
C GLU A 347 -28.95 -6.83 -12.41
N GLU A 348 -29.23 -8.13 -12.24
CA GLU A 348 -30.37 -8.62 -11.47
C GLU A 348 -29.90 -9.49 -10.31
N GLU A 349 -30.28 -9.14 -9.08
CA GLU A 349 -29.98 -9.97 -7.90
C GLU A 349 -30.89 -11.19 -7.87
N ILE A 350 -30.34 -12.36 -8.18
CA ILE A 350 -31.07 -13.63 -8.25
C ILE A 350 -31.05 -14.41 -6.93
N GLY A 351 -30.48 -13.85 -5.86
CA GLY A 351 -30.49 -14.35 -4.48
C GLY A 351 -29.10 -14.74 -3.96
N ARG A 352 -29.01 -15.51 -2.86
CA ARG A 352 -27.74 -15.79 -2.17
C ARG A 352 -27.32 -17.25 -2.23
N ILE A 353 -26.00 -17.44 -2.22
CA ILE A 353 -25.32 -18.74 -2.20
C ILE A 353 -24.35 -18.82 -1.02
N ARG A 354 -24.17 -20.02 -0.45
CA ARG A 354 -23.25 -20.28 0.67
C ARG A 354 -22.09 -21.16 0.26
N VAL A 355 -20.87 -20.73 0.57
CA VAL A 355 -19.64 -21.50 0.33
C VAL A 355 -19.62 -22.77 1.17
N THR A 356 -19.55 -23.93 0.52
CA THR A 356 -19.50 -25.25 1.17
C THR A 356 -18.12 -25.90 1.12
N LYS A 357 -17.34 -25.58 0.09
CA LYS A 357 -15.99 -26.10 -0.10
C LYS A 357 -15.11 -25.04 -0.75
N VAL A 358 -13.88 -24.96 -0.28
CA VAL A 358 -12.89 -24.01 -0.78
C VAL A 358 -11.68 -24.77 -1.32
N ARG A 359 -11.17 -24.33 -2.46
CA ARG A 359 -9.90 -24.76 -3.08
C ARG A 359 -8.99 -23.54 -3.22
N ASP A 360 -7.75 -23.77 -3.64
CA ASP A 360 -6.74 -22.71 -3.71
C ASP A 360 -7.15 -21.56 -4.63
N LYS A 361 -7.79 -21.87 -5.77
CA LYS A 361 -8.13 -20.89 -6.82
C LYS A 361 -9.63 -20.70 -7.07
N PHE A 362 -10.49 -21.51 -6.44
CA PHE A 362 -11.94 -21.47 -6.64
C PHE A 362 -12.67 -22.06 -5.43
N SER A 363 -13.98 -21.88 -5.37
CA SER A 363 -14.83 -22.44 -4.33
C SER A 363 -16.12 -23.03 -4.92
N ILE A 364 -16.80 -23.82 -4.10
CA ILE A 364 -18.08 -24.44 -4.42
C ILE A 364 -19.09 -23.96 -3.40
N ALA A 365 -20.12 -23.26 -3.87
CA ALA A 365 -21.24 -22.80 -3.09
C ALA A 365 -22.52 -23.60 -3.41
N LYS A 366 -23.51 -23.49 -2.54
CA LYS A 366 -24.89 -24.00 -2.75
C LYS A 366 -25.87 -22.85 -2.60
N ALA A 367 -27.00 -22.88 -3.30
CA ALA A 367 -28.04 -21.88 -3.11
C ALA A 367 -28.60 -21.92 -1.67
N ILE A 368 -28.83 -20.73 -1.11
CA ILE A 368 -29.61 -20.51 0.10
C ILE A 368 -31.05 -20.23 -0.33
N ASP A 369 -31.22 -19.11 -1.05
CA ASP A 369 -32.46 -18.58 -1.60
C ASP A 369 -32.29 -18.16 -3.08
N ALA A 370 -31.11 -18.40 -3.68
CA ALA A 370 -30.86 -18.08 -5.08
C ALA A 370 -31.63 -18.98 -6.05
N ASP A 371 -32.23 -18.38 -7.08
CA ASP A 371 -32.77 -19.10 -8.23
C ASP A 371 -31.63 -19.43 -9.21
N LEU A 372 -31.20 -20.69 -9.20
CA LEU A 372 -30.11 -21.15 -10.06
C LEU A 372 -30.54 -21.43 -11.51
N SER A 373 -31.84 -21.33 -11.84
CA SER A 373 -32.31 -21.49 -13.22
C SER A 373 -31.95 -20.29 -14.10
N GLU A 374 -31.81 -19.12 -13.48
CA GLU A 374 -31.41 -17.86 -14.12
C GLU A 374 -29.89 -17.64 -14.06
N ALA A 375 -29.16 -18.47 -13.30
CA ALA A 375 -27.72 -18.35 -13.11
C ALA A 375 -26.90 -18.92 -14.29
N GLY A 376 -26.12 -18.06 -14.93
CA GLY A 376 -25.23 -18.34 -16.05
C GLY A 376 -23.74 -18.44 -15.69
N ASN A 377 -22.94 -18.82 -16.68
CA ASN A 377 -21.48 -18.67 -16.62
C ASN A 377 -21.13 -17.21 -16.90
N GLY A 378 -20.27 -16.61 -16.07
CA GLY A 378 -19.92 -15.19 -16.15
C GLY A 378 -20.70 -14.30 -15.19
N ASP A 379 -21.80 -14.80 -14.62
CA ASP A 379 -22.58 -14.10 -13.61
C ASP A 379 -21.74 -13.70 -12.41
N ARG A 380 -22.10 -12.59 -11.78
CA ARG A 380 -21.32 -11.99 -10.72
C ARG A 380 -21.72 -12.54 -9.36
N VAL A 381 -20.76 -12.66 -8.46
CA VAL A 381 -21.03 -12.93 -7.05
C VAL A 381 -20.36 -11.88 -6.18
N LEU A 382 -21.05 -11.45 -5.14
CA LEU A 382 -20.62 -10.43 -4.20
C LEU A 382 -20.56 -11.05 -2.81
N LEU A 383 -19.42 -11.03 -2.13
CA LEU A 383 -19.28 -11.61 -0.80
C LEU A 383 -20.11 -10.84 0.23
N ASP A 384 -20.99 -11.56 0.94
CA ASP A 384 -21.82 -11.02 2.01
C ASP A 384 -20.97 -10.82 3.26
N GLY A 385 -20.80 -9.57 3.65
CA GLY A 385 -20.03 -9.19 4.83
C GLY A 385 -19.72 -7.70 4.80
N LYS A 386 -19.33 -7.16 5.96
CA LYS A 386 -18.71 -5.83 5.98
C LYS A 386 -17.47 -5.92 5.10
N VAL A 387 -17.43 -5.11 4.04
CA VAL A 387 -16.15 -4.62 3.50
C VAL A 387 -15.34 -4.25 4.73
N ASP A 388 -14.16 -4.86 4.93
CA ASP A 388 -13.27 -4.43 6.00
C ASP A 388 -12.98 -2.95 5.74
N SER A 389 -13.76 -2.08 6.37
CA SER A 389 -13.69 -0.65 6.18
C SER A 389 -12.27 -0.25 6.47
N LEU A 390 -11.61 0.39 5.50
CA LEU A 390 -10.23 0.81 5.65
C LEU A 390 -10.08 1.55 6.98
N LYS A 391 -9.25 0.99 7.87
CA LYS A 391 -9.08 1.53 9.21
C LYS A 391 -7.84 2.41 9.22
N PHE A 392 -8.02 3.65 9.63
CA PHE A 392 -6.96 4.65 9.71
C PHE A 392 -6.65 5.03 11.15
N GLY A 393 -5.40 5.42 11.39
CA GLY A 393 -4.99 6.04 12.64
C GLY A 393 -5.65 7.40 12.86
N LYS A 394 -5.59 7.89 14.09
CA LYS A 394 -5.98 9.29 14.39
C LYS A 394 -5.11 10.24 13.58
N PRO A 395 -5.62 11.42 13.15
CA PRO A 395 -4.81 12.46 12.55
C PRO A 395 -3.59 12.77 13.40
N TRP A 396 -2.43 12.89 12.77
CA TRP A 396 -1.20 13.26 13.48
C TRP A 396 -1.18 14.77 13.65
N LYS A 397 -0.84 15.24 14.86
CA LYS A 397 -0.57 16.67 15.06
C LYS A 397 0.59 17.05 14.13
N SER A 398 0.40 18.06 13.31
CA SER A 398 1.45 18.60 12.45
C SER A 398 2.58 19.10 13.34
N SER A 399 3.81 18.65 13.09
CA SER A 399 5.00 19.23 13.72
C SER A 399 5.28 20.59 13.08
N SER A 400 4.47 21.58 13.42
CA SER A 400 4.72 22.98 13.13
C SER A 400 4.25 23.81 14.33
N SER A 401 5.24 24.45 14.97
CA SER A 401 5.19 25.44 16.05
C SER A 401 4.67 25.01 17.43
N SER A 402 5.61 25.07 18.39
CA SER A 402 5.48 25.47 19.80
C SER A 402 5.55 24.39 20.89
N ASP A 403 6.75 23.81 21.06
CA ASP A 403 7.31 23.62 22.40
C ASP A 403 7.76 24.99 22.94
N MET A 404 6.79 25.86 23.22
CA MET A 404 6.94 27.05 24.05
C MET A 404 5.63 27.25 24.80
N ASP A 405 5.34 26.30 25.69
CA ASP A 405 4.57 26.61 26.88
C ASP A 405 5.36 26.09 28.07
N GLY A 406 6.29 26.94 28.53
CA GLY A 406 6.83 26.82 29.87
C GLY A 406 5.73 27.19 30.85
N GLY A 407 4.85 26.24 31.15
CA GLY A 407 3.94 26.34 32.28
C GLY A 407 4.74 26.32 33.57
N GLN A 408 5.14 27.49 34.06
CA GLN A 408 5.45 27.67 35.47
C GLN A 408 4.18 27.34 36.25
N GLU A 409 4.23 26.29 37.06
CA GLU A 409 3.30 26.10 38.17
C GLU A 409 3.33 27.36 39.03
N ALA A 410 2.23 28.11 39.02
CA ALA A 410 1.98 29.14 40.01
C ALA A 410 1.56 28.44 41.32
N PRO A 411 2.15 28.78 42.48
CA PRO A 411 1.81 28.13 43.74
C PRO A 411 0.43 28.55 44.23
N ASP A 412 -0.28 27.60 44.84
CA ASP A 412 -1.55 27.77 45.55
C ASP A 412 -1.49 28.96 46.51
N VAL A 413 -2.35 29.95 46.28
CA VAL A 413 -2.65 31.00 47.26
C VAL A 413 -3.80 30.48 48.13
N MET A 414 -3.47 30.15 49.38
CA MET A 414 -4.42 29.91 50.45
C MET A 414 -5.34 31.10 50.62
N GLY A 415 -6.65 30.86 50.59
CA GLY A 415 -7.64 31.79 51.15
C GLY A 415 -7.55 31.72 52.67
N ASP A 416 -7.07 32.80 53.27
CA ASP A 416 -7.20 33.06 54.70
C ASP A 416 -8.51 33.84 54.90
N ASP A 417 -9.52 33.15 55.44
CA ASP A 417 -10.77 33.74 55.86
C ASP A 417 -10.50 34.59 57.11
N SER A 418 -10.70 35.90 56.97
CA SER A 418 -10.69 36.84 58.07
C SER A 418 -11.93 36.66 58.96
N ASP A 419 -11.76 36.04 60.13
CA ASP A 419 -12.62 36.29 61.28
C ASP A 419 -11.89 37.25 62.23
N MET A 420 -12.40 38.49 62.29
CA MET A 420 -12.16 39.42 63.38
C MET A 420 -13.03 39.03 64.58
N ILE A 421 -12.42 38.89 65.77
CA ILE A 421 -12.70 39.60 67.03
C ILE A 421 -11.67 39.16 68.08
#